data_AF-A0A7S4VRA6-F1
#
_entry.id   AF-A0A7S4VRA6-F1
#
_cell.length_a   1.000
_cell.length_b   1.000
_cell.length_c   1.000
_cell.angle_alpha   90.00
_cell.angle_beta   90.00
_cell.angle_gamma   90.00
#
_symmetry.space_group_name_H-M   'P 1'
#
loop_
_entity.id
_entity.type
_entity.pdbx_description
1 polymer ?
#
loop_
_entity_poly.entity_id
_entity_poly.type
_entity_poly.pdbx_seq_one_letter_code
_entity_poly.pdbx_strand_id
1 'polypeptide(L)'
;LQRIQESVMCKKITIVKGILLTLMCEGLEINNHTCESVSQKSMRNVASGVENCSDLAEKSIETKCGLYMAESAIPNSGLGMYTAVDIASGQKITSEIVINLADYRKEDDIIDSYSWNEERTRSIHEAARVESLIPGLGALVNCHPGLINTQFSRPKTNSAGLHRYFDPGVGAFSNFHDFTVSASQHIQAGMEIFVDYGEDYFVDVLENDWIHIPMEEDYEKGDNIIWMFWKTVHGQVDTAHAKLLWTFIRQLAAHNGRLLAALPSDPNDIPKAIKLGTAMLSVPNVVRTSEWLEKNGQCLDNIRPGQSTLEQAGRGAFATRSLRMGDVIAPAPLLHIRRDDSVIKYAEEFPDGTTNFFYMNQLLLNYCFSHPRSSLLLYPYSPVVNYINHDGKEPNAFIRWSGRKYHKSEWLD
;
A
#
# COMPACT_ATOMS: atom_id res chain seq x y z
N LEU A 1 5.41 -19.64 -17.24
CA LEU A 1 6.07 -19.64 -18.57
C LEU A 1 5.96 -20.99 -19.29
N GLN A 2 6.42 -22.10 -18.68
CA GLN A 2 6.34 -23.45 -19.28
C GLN A 2 4.90 -23.90 -19.63
N ARG A 3 3.90 -23.62 -18.79
CA ARG A 3 2.49 -23.96 -19.06
C ARG A 3 1.79 -23.02 -20.06
N ILE A 4 2.30 -21.80 -20.24
CA ILE A 4 1.86 -20.88 -21.31
C ILE A 4 2.34 -21.40 -22.66
N GLN A 5 3.57 -21.93 -22.71
CA GLN A 5 4.08 -22.61 -23.90
C GLN A 5 3.25 -23.86 -24.23
N GLU A 6 2.84 -24.65 -23.25
CA GLU A 6 1.98 -25.83 -23.45
C GLU A 6 0.58 -25.47 -24.00
N SER A 7 -0.06 -24.41 -23.48
CA SER A 7 -1.36 -23.93 -23.96
C SER A 7 -1.29 -23.39 -25.41
N VAL A 8 -0.23 -22.64 -25.74
CA VAL A 8 0.01 -22.16 -27.10
C VAL A 8 0.33 -23.32 -28.05
N MET A 9 1.05 -24.35 -27.58
CA MET A 9 1.31 -25.57 -28.36
C MET A 9 0.02 -26.33 -28.66
N CYS A 10 -0.88 -26.47 -27.67
CA CYS A 10 -2.15 -27.18 -27.82
C CYS A 10 -3.06 -26.51 -28.86
N LYS A 11 -3.16 -25.17 -28.84
CA LYS A 11 -3.89 -24.40 -29.86
C LYS A 11 -3.28 -24.53 -31.25
N LYS A 12 -1.94 -24.48 -31.37
CA LYS A 12 -1.23 -24.63 -32.65
C LYS A 12 -1.41 -26.02 -33.26
N ILE A 13 -1.31 -27.08 -32.46
CA ILE A 13 -1.48 -28.47 -32.92
C ILE A 13 -2.91 -28.70 -33.45
N THR A 14 -3.90 -28.12 -32.79
CA THR A 14 -5.32 -28.27 -33.19
C THR A 14 -5.62 -27.57 -34.52
N ILE A 15 -5.09 -26.35 -34.72
CA ILE A 15 -5.23 -25.60 -35.98
C ILE A 15 -4.52 -26.33 -37.14
N VAL A 16 -3.31 -26.84 -36.91
CA VAL A 16 -2.54 -27.55 -37.93
C VAL A 16 -3.23 -28.86 -38.35
N LYS A 17 -3.81 -29.62 -37.40
CA LYS A 17 -4.59 -30.83 -37.72
C LYS A 17 -5.84 -30.51 -38.55
N GLY A 18 -6.52 -29.41 -38.28
CA GLY A 18 -7.66 -28.95 -39.07
C GLY A 18 -7.28 -28.60 -40.50
N ILE A 19 -6.19 -27.86 -40.70
CA ILE A 19 -5.70 -27.46 -42.04
C ILE A 19 -5.22 -28.68 -42.85
N LEU A 20 -4.51 -29.62 -42.22
CA LEU A 20 -4.01 -30.82 -42.91
C LEU A 20 -5.15 -31.73 -43.41
N LEU A 21 -6.24 -31.86 -42.65
CA LEU A 21 -7.39 -32.66 -43.07
C LEU A 21 -8.13 -32.05 -44.27
N THR A 22 -8.25 -30.72 -44.32
CA THR A 22 -8.88 -30.02 -45.45
C THR A 22 -8.06 -30.19 -46.73
N LEU A 23 -6.74 -30.04 -46.64
CA LEU A 23 -5.83 -30.21 -47.79
C LEU A 23 -5.79 -31.66 -48.31
N MET A 24 -6.00 -32.66 -47.44
CA MET A 24 -6.08 -34.06 -47.88
C MET A 24 -7.39 -34.41 -48.61
N CYS A 25 -8.49 -33.68 -48.39
CA CYS A 25 -9.74 -33.87 -49.16
C CYS A 25 -9.68 -33.22 -50.56
N GLU A 26 -8.86 -32.18 -50.78
CA GLU A 26 -8.74 -31.51 -52.09
C GLU A 26 -7.80 -32.24 -53.07
N GLY A 27 -6.91 -33.11 -52.58
CA GLY A 27 -5.90 -33.79 -53.40
C GLY A 27 -6.26 -35.20 -53.88
N LEU A 28 -7.37 -35.77 -53.43
CA LEU A 28 -7.81 -37.13 -53.79
C LEU A 28 -9.23 -37.05 -54.36
N GLU A 29 -9.43 -37.51 -55.61
CA GLU A 29 -10.75 -37.62 -56.26
C GLU A 29 -11.64 -38.65 -55.54
N ILE A 30 -12.10 -38.32 -54.34
CA ILE A 30 -13.00 -39.13 -53.54
C ILE A 30 -14.38 -38.45 -53.57
N ASN A 31 -15.41 -39.23 -53.92
CA ASN A 31 -16.80 -38.79 -54.04
C ASN A 31 -17.24 -37.82 -52.92
N ASN A 32 -17.88 -36.71 -53.31
CA ASN A 32 -18.30 -35.60 -52.45
C ASN A 32 -19.07 -36.02 -51.19
N HIS A 33 -19.90 -37.08 -51.27
CA HIS A 33 -20.67 -37.55 -50.11
C HIS A 33 -19.82 -38.16 -48.99
N THR A 34 -18.62 -38.64 -49.29
CA THR A 34 -17.72 -39.25 -48.29
C THR A 34 -16.91 -38.19 -47.52
N CYS A 35 -16.42 -37.12 -48.16
CA CYS A 35 -15.69 -36.04 -47.47
C CYS A 35 -16.58 -35.21 -46.52
N GLU A 36 -17.85 -34.97 -46.86
CA GLU A 36 -18.77 -34.25 -45.96
C GLU A 36 -18.99 -34.99 -44.63
N SER A 37 -19.13 -36.32 -44.69
CA SER A 37 -19.35 -37.14 -43.48
C SER A 37 -18.11 -37.21 -42.58
N VAL A 38 -16.90 -37.24 -43.16
CA VAL A 38 -15.63 -37.28 -42.42
C VAL A 38 -15.29 -35.90 -41.85
N SER A 39 -15.56 -34.82 -42.60
CA SER A 39 -15.41 -33.43 -42.16
C SER A 39 -16.32 -33.11 -40.97
N GLN A 40 -17.61 -33.47 -41.03
CA GLN A 40 -18.54 -33.23 -39.92
C GLN A 40 -18.23 -34.06 -38.67
N LYS A 41 -17.80 -35.32 -38.83
CA LYS A 41 -17.46 -36.19 -37.69
C LYS A 41 -16.12 -35.79 -37.05
N SER A 42 -15.16 -35.32 -37.85
CA SER A 42 -13.88 -34.79 -37.38
C SER A 42 -14.06 -33.43 -36.69
N MET A 43 -14.85 -32.50 -37.25
CA MET A 43 -15.14 -31.21 -36.62
C MET A 43 -15.90 -31.36 -35.30
N ARG A 44 -16.82 -32.34 -35.16
CA ARG A 44 -17.46 -32.64 -33.88
C ARG A 44 -16.48 -33.16 -32.82
N ASN A 45 -15.51 -33.98 -33.21
CA ASN A 45 -14.49 -34.48 -32.29
C ASN A 45 -13.44 -33.41 -31.94
N VAL A 46 -13.18 -32.45 -32.84
CA VAL A 46 -12.36 -31.26 -32.54
C VAL A 46 -13.11 -30.33 -31.58
N ALA A 47 -14.42 -30.11 -31.78
CA ALA A 47 -15.23 -29.30 -30.89
C ALA A 47 -15.30 -29.88 -29.46
N SER A 48 -15.48 -31.20 -29.30
CA SER A 48 -15.45 -31.86 -27.99
C SER A 48 -14.05 -31.86 -27.34
N GLY A 49 -12.98 -31.76 -28.13
CA GLY A 49 -11.62 -31.57 -27.63
C GLY A 49 -11.32 -30.12 -27.20
N VAL A 50 -12.01 -29.14 -27.80
CA VAL A 50 -11.94 -27.72 -27.44
C VAL A 50 -12.70 -27.43 -26.15
N GLU A 51 -13.80 -28.12 -25.87
CA GLU A 51 -14.54 -28.03 -24.59
C GLU A 51 -13.68 -28.44 -23.38
N ASN A 52 -12.75 -29.40 -23.55
CA ASN A 52 -11.79 -29.76 -22.50
C ASN A 52 -10.61 -28.77 -22.37
N CYS A 53 -10.44 -27.83 -23.30
CA CYS A 53 -9.44 -26.75 -23.18
C CYS A 53 -10.01 -25.50 -22.53
N SER A 54 -11.34 -25.27 -22.59
CA SER A 54 -12.01 -24.20 -21.85
C SER A 54 -12.01 -24.45 -20.34
N ASP A 55 -12.21 -25.69 -19.90
CA ASP A 55 -12.21 -26.04 -18.47
C ASP A 55 -10.82 -25.92 -17.82
N LEU A 56 -9.74 -26.01 -18.62
CA LEU A 56 -8.37 -25.75 -18.17
C LEU A 56 -7.97 -24.27 -18.23
N ALA A 57 -8.74 -23.43 -18.92
CA ALA A 57 -8.55 -21.99 -18.97
C ALA A 57 -9.35 -21.25 -17.88
N GLU A 58 -10.36 -21.89 -17.30
CA GLU A 58 -11.27 -21.31 -16.30
C GLU A 58 -11.02 -21.79 -14.86
N LYS A 59 -9.95 -22.55 -14.63
CA LYS A 59 -9.24 -22.42 -13.35
C LYS A 59 -8.58 -21.06 -13.35
N SER A 60 -9.36 -20.03 -13.01
CA SER A 60 -8.85 -18.74 -12.59
C SER A 60 -7.68 -19.05 -11.68
N ILE A 61 -6.46 -18.75 -12.12
CA ILE A 61 -5.34 -18.67 -11.19
C ILE A 61 -5.82 -17.59 -10.24
N GLU A 62 -6.33 -18.02 -9.10
CA GLU A 62 -6.74 -17.15 -8.01
C GLU A 62 -5.45 -16.46 -7.63
N THR A 63 -5.24 -15.28 -8.22
CA THR A 63 -4.00 -14.53 -8.05
C THR A 63 -3.98 -14.18 -6.59
N LYS A 64 -3.15 -14.88 -5.82
CA LYS A 64 -2.98 -14.60 -4.40
C LYS A 64 -2.72 -13.11 -4.23
N CYS A 65 -3.32 -12.51 -3.21
CA CYS A 65 -3.06 -11.13 -2.91
C CYS A 65 -1.57 -10.94 -2.57
N GLY A 66 -0.94 -9.92 -3.14
CA GLY A 66 0.46 -9.58 -2.91
C GLY A 66 0.65 -8.63 -1.74
N LEU A 67 -0.33 -7.75 -1.46
CA LEU A 67 -0.30 -6.80 -0.34
C LEU A 67 -1.50 -6.98 0.58
N TYR A 68 -1.27 -7.05 1.88
CA TYR A 68 -2.31 -7.21 2.89
C TYR A 68 -2.29 -6.07 3.90
N MET A 69 -3.46 -5.66 4.35
CA MET A 69 -3.66 -4.88 5.57
C MET A 69 -4.07 -5.81 6.70
N ALA A 70 -3.31 -5.83 7.79
CA ALA A 70 -3.60 -6.67 8.96
C ALA A 70 -3.17 -5.95 10.25
N GLU A 71 -3.40 -6.56 11.41
CA GLU A 71 -2.86 -6.05 12.67
C GLU A 71 -1.34 -6.00 12.63
N SER A 72 -0.79 -4.83 12.99
CA SER A 72 0.65 -4.54 13.00
C SER A 72 1.42 -5.45 13.96
N ALA A 73 2.70 -5.65 13.67
CA ALA A 73 3.64 -6.31 14.57
C ALA A 73 4.10 -5.37 15.70
N ILE A 74 3.97 -4.05 15.52
CA ILE A 74 4.20 -3.07 16.57
C ILE A 74 3.01 -3.11 17.54
N PRO A 75 3.21 -3.41 18.83
CA PRO A 75 2.13 -3.45 19.80
C PRO A 75 1.36 -2.13 19.85
N ASN A 76 0.03 -2.21 19.83
CA ASN A 76 -0.88 -1.06 19.91
C ASN A 76 -0.78 -0.03 18.77
N SER A 77 -0.05 -0.29 17.68
CA SER A 77 0.01 0.63 16.53
C SER A 77 -1.17 0.46 15.56
N GLY A 78 -2.14 -0.40 15.88
CA GLY A 78 -3.32 -0.65 15.04
C GLY A 78 -3.01 -1.56 13.85
N LEU A 79 -3.27 -1.07 12.64
CA LEU A 79 -3.09 -1.82 11.40
C LEU A 79 -1.72 -1.52 10.78
N GLY A 80 -1.19 -2.49 10.06
CA GLY A 80 0.04 -2.39 9.27
C GLY A 80 -0.14 -3.02 7.90
N MET A 81 0.85 -2.83 7.03
CA MET A 81 0.86 -3.37 5.67
C MET A 81 1.91 -4.47 5.54
N TYR A 82 1.51 -5.60 4.96
CA TYR A 82 2.37 -6.76 4.75
C TYR A 82 2.47 -7.10 3.27
N THR A 83 3.63 -7.59 2.84
CA THR A 83 3.73 -8.27 1.54
C THR A 83 3.54 -9.78 1.71
N ALA A 84 2.91 -10.45 0.76
CA ALA A 84 2.83 -11.91 0.68
C ALA A 84 3.75 -12.51 -0.39
N VAL A 85 4.55 -11.65 -1.03
CA VAL A 85 5.56 -12.03 -2.03
C VAL A 85 6.90 -11.40 -1.65
N ASP A 86 7.98 -12.01 -2.10
CA ASP A 86 9.31 -11.42 -1.97
C ASP A 86 9.41 -10.16 -2.85
N ILE A 87 9.97 -9.09 -2.29
CA ILE A 87 10.23 -7.82 -2.97
C ILE A 87 11.73 -7.58 -2.95
N ALA A 88 12.35 -7.48 -4.13
CA ALA A 88 13.79 -7.19 -4.22
C ALA A 88 14.10 -5.74 -3.83
N SER A 89 15.32 -5.48 -3.35
CA SER A 89 15.78 -4.10 -3.14
C SER A 89 15.68 -3.29 -4.45
N GLY A 90 15.16 -2.07 -4.35
CA GLY A 90 14.86 -1.17 -5.47
C GLY A 90 13.55 -1.48 -6.20
N GLN A 91 12.92 -2.63 -5.96
CA GLN A 91 11.66 -2.99 -6.61
C GLN A 91 10.53 -2.09 -6.12
N LYS A 92 9.75 -1.59 -7.09
CA LYS A 92 8.55 -0.80 -6.84
C LYS A 92 7.47 -1.66 -6.16
N ILE A 93 6.90 -1.13 -5.08
CA ILE A 93 5.77 -1.71 -4.34
C ILE A 93 4.46 -1.21 -4.93
N THR A 94 4.24 0.10 -4.92
CA THR A 94 3.04 0.74 -5.50
C THR A 94 3.32 2.19 -5.92
N SER A 95 2.34 2.82 -6.57
CA SER A 95 2.32 4.26 -6.84
C SER A 95 1.08 4.89 -6.26
N GLU A 96 1.27 6.04 -5.64
CA GLU A 96 0.22 6.83 -5.00
C GLU A 96 0.01 8.18 -5.69
N ILE A 97 -1.09 8.83 -5.32
CA ILE A 97 -1.33 10.25 -5.56
C ILE A 97 -0.89 11.04 -4.33
N VAL A 98 -0.37 12.24 -4.53
CA VAL A 98 -0.15 13.19 -3.43
C VAL A 98 -1.26 14.23 -3.49
N ILE A 99 -1.91 14.52 -2.36
CA ILE A 99 -2.95 15.53 -2.26
C ILE A 99 -2.43 16.66 -1.37
N ASN A 100 -2.10 17.79 -1.99
CA ASN A 100 -1.57 18.95 -1.27
C ASN A 100 -2.70 19.76 -0.63
N LEU A 101 -2.45 20.24 0.58
CA LEU A 101 -3.29 21.14 1.35
C LEU A 101 -2.63 22.52 1.35
N ALA A 102 -3.19 23.45 0.60
CA ALA A 102 -2.61 24.77 0.39
C ALA A 102 -2.97 25.74 1.51
N ASP A 103 -1.98 26.43 2.07
CA ASP A 103 -2.12 27.39 3.19
C ASP A 103 -2.91 26.81 4.38
N TYR A 104 -2.76 25.50 4.57
CA TYR A 104 -3.38 24.77 5.67
C TYR A 104 -2.73 25.21 6.98
N ARG A 105 -3.57 25.54 7.97
CA ARG A 105 -3.13 25.93 9.30
C ARG A 105 -3.11 24.66 10.14
N LYS A 106 -1.91 24.25 10.58
CA LYS A 106 -1.76 23.24 11.62
C LYS A 106 -2.43 23.75 12.89
N GLU A 107 -3.67 23.35 13.07
CA GLU A 107 -4.32 23.27 14.37
C GLU A 107 -4.13 21.81 14.79
N ASP A 108 -3.88 21.50 16.07
CA ASP A 108 -3.63 20.13 16.57
C ASP A 108 -4.81 19.18 16.23
N ASP A 109 -4.82 18.68 15.00
CA ASP A 109 -5.90 17.91 14.41
C ASP A 109 -5.38 16.60 13.82
N ILE A 110 -6.31 15.78 13.33
CA ILE A 110 -5.97 14.46 12.82
C ILE A 110 -5.23 14.50 11.47
N ILE A 111 -5.29 15.59 10.71
CA ILE A 111 -4.59 15.70 9.42
C ILE A 111 -3.09 15.75 9.66
N ASP A 112 -2.63 16.48 10.68
CA ASP A 112 -1.20 16.64 10.97
C ASP A 112 -0.51 15.29 11.28
N SER A 113 -1.24 14.36 11.90
CA SER A 113 -0.73 12.99 12.16
C SER A 113 -0.57 12.14 10.89
N TYR A 114 -1.11 12.58 9.74
CA TYR A 114 -1.09 11.85 8.47
C TYR A 114 -0.51 12.67 7.32
N SER A 115 -0.04 13.90 7.59
CA SER A 115 0.55 14.76 6.58
C SER A 115 2.06 14.55 6.46
N TRP A 116 2.55 14.85 5.27
CA TRP A 116 3.95 14.79 4.90
C TRP A 116 4.42 16.18 4.52
N ASN A 117 5.63 16.51 4.98
CA ASN A 117 6.30 17.77 4.66
C ASN A 117 6.43 17.96 3.13
N GLU A 118 6.22 19.19 2.70
CA GLU A 118 6.25 19.65 1.31
C GLU A 118 7.56 19.37 0.57
N GLU A 119 8.70 19.24 1.27
CA GLU A 119 9.98 18.88 0.67
C GLU A 119 9.99 17.43 0.19
N ARG A 120 9.35 16.52 0.93
CA ARG A 120 9.24 15.09 0.58
C ARG A 120 8.44 14.92 -0.72
N THR A 121 7.42 15.75 -0.91
CA THR A 121 6.52 15.69 -2.08
C THR A 121 6.85 16.72 -3.16
N ARG A 122 7.85 17.58 -2.93
CA ARG A 122 8.21 18.73 -3.79
C ARG A 122 7.04 19.69 -4.06
N SER A 123 6.17 19.87 -3.08
CA SER A 123 5.03 20.79 -3.16
C SER A 123 5.32 22.17 -2.58
N ILE A 124 6.57 22.46 -2.20
CA ILE A 124 7.05 23.75 -1.62
C ILE A 124 6.69 25.01 -2.41
N HIS A 125 6.25 24.89 -3.67
CA HIS A 125 5.93 26.00 -4.55
C HIS A 125 4.43 26.11 -4.87
N GLU A 126 3.59 25.26 -4.27
CA GLU A 126 2.15 25.27 -4.54
C GLU A 126 1.41 26.34 -3.72
N ALA A 127 1.91 26.71 -2.53
CA ALA A 127 1.36 27.76 -1.67
C ALA A 127 2.40 28.29 -0.67
N ALA A 128 2.03 29.23 0.20
CA ALA A 128 2.95 29.75 1.22
C ALA A 128 3.23 28.72 2.33
N ARG A 129 2.25 27.85 2.62
CA ARG A 129 2.43 26.64 3.44
C ARG A 129 1.76 25.48 2.74
N VAL A 130 2.40 24.33 2.71
CA VAL A 130 1.82 23.15 2.06
C VAL A 130 2.03 21.94 2.95
N GLU A 131 0.95 21.24 3.23
CA GLU A 131 0.99 19.89 3.80
C GLU A 131 0.56 18.89 2.74
N SER A 132 1.08 17.67 2.78
CA SER A 132 0.81 16.69 1.73
C SER A 132 0.22 15.41 2.29
N LEU A 133 -0.96 15.00 1.82
CA LEU A 133 -1.55 13.71 2.15
C LEU A 133 -1.15 12.66 1.11
N ILE A 134 -0.71 11.49 1.59
CA ILE A 134 -0.33 10.34 0.76
C ILE A 134 -1.16 9.13 1.23
N PRO A 135 -2.38 8.94 0.69
CA PRO A 135 -3.41 8.10 1.30
C PRO A 135 -3.09 6.61 1.34
N GLY A 136 -2.25 6.11 0.42
CA GLY A 136 -1.84 4.71 0.43
C GLY A 136 -0.81 4.42 1.52
N LEU A 137 0.42 4.11 1.11
CA LEU A 137 1.45 3.73 2.07
C LEU A 137 1.80 4.84 3.06
N GLY A 138 1.72 6.11 2.65
CA GLY A 138 2.05 7.23 3.52
C GLY A 138 1.09 7.43 4.68
N ALA A 139 -0.08 6.79 4.67
CA ALA A 139 -1.06 6.87 5.76
C ALA A 139 -1.34 5.51 6.42
N LEU A 140 -1.07 4.41 5.73
CA LEU A 140 -1.40 3.06 6.20
C LEU A 140 -0.20 2.28 6.75
N VAL A 141 1.03 2.65 6.37
CA VAL A 141 2.24 1.92 6.78
C VAL A 141 2.82 2.54 8.03
N ASN A 142 3.10 1.72 9.05
CA ASN A 142 3.74 2.17 10.27
C ASN A 142 5.23 2.53 10.07
N CYS A 143 5.79 3.24 11.04
CA CYS A 143 7.23 3.44 11.16
C CYS A 143 7.78 2.65 12.36
N HIS A 144 8.90 1.97 12.12
CA HIS A 144 9.76 1.44 13.18
C HIS A 144 11.21 1.83 12.81
N PRO A 145 11.86 2.75 13.55
CA PRO A 145 13.13 3.35 13.13
C PRO A 145 14.23 2.33 12.76
N GLY A 146 14.32 1.22 13.50
CA GLY A 146 15.31 0.17 13.20
C GLY A 146 14.92 -0.85 12.11
N LEU A 147 13.73 -0.74 11.50
CA LEU A 147 13.21 -1.72 10.53
C LEU A 147 12.70 -1.09 9.23
N ILE A 148 13.01 0.18 8.99
CA ILE A 148 12.64 0.88 7.76
C ILE A 148 13.12 0.04 6.56
N ASN A 149 12.20 -0.34 5.69
CA ASN A 149 12.48 -1.22 4.54
C ASN A 149 11.96 -0.67 3.22
N THR A 150 11.52 0.59 3.21
CA THR A 150 11.07 1.30 2.03
C THR A 150 11.80 2.61 1.85
N GLN A 151 11.67 3.15 0.63
CA GLN A 151 12.12 4.49 0.28
C GLN A 151 11.09 5.13 -0.66
N PHE A 152 10.90 6.43 -0.50
CA PHE A 152 10.01 7.20 -1.35
C PHE A 152 10.76 7.83 -2.52
N SER A 153 10.12 7.76 -3.68
CA SER A 153 10.49 8.58 -4.84
C SER A 153 9.75 9.91 -4.80
N ARG A 154 10.19 10.84 -5.64
CA ARG A 154 9.51 12.12 -5.83
C ARG A 154 8.34 11.97 -6.80
N PRO A 155 7.20 12.62 -6.54
CA PRO A 155 6.05 12.55 -7.44
C PRO A 155 6.38 13.23 -8.78
N LYS A 156 5.64 12.83 -9.81
CA LYS A 156 5.65 13.48 -11.12
C LYS A 156 4.51 14.48 -11.18
N THR A 157 4.83 15.71 -11.57
CA THR A 157 3.83 16.75 -11.83
C THR A 157 3.35 16.67 -13.27
N ASN A 158 2.08 16.35 -13.51
CA ASN A 158 1.47 16.38 -14.84
C ASN A 158 -0.06 16.52 -14.75
N SER A 159 -0.71 16.78 -15.88
CA SER A 159 -2.17 16.96 -15.97
C SER A 159 -2.92 15.66 -16.31
N ALA A 160 -2.32 14.49 -16.08
CA ALA A 160 -2.89 13.18 -16.42
C ALA A 160 -3.42 13.09 -17.87
N GLY A 161 -2.68 13.62 -18.84
CA GLY A 161 -3.05 13.61 -20.26
C GLY A 161 -4.08 14.66 -20.68
N LEU A 162 -4.59 15.48 -19.76
CA LEU A 162 -5.52 16.58 -20.05
C LEU A 162 -4.79 17.91 -20.29
N HIS A 163 -5.39 18.81 -21.06
CA HIS A 163 -4.85 20.12 -21.42
C HIS A 163 -5.45 21.23 -20.54
N ARG A 164 -4.60 21.97 -19.80
CA ARG A 164 -5.02 23.00 -18.84
C ARG A 164 -5.93 24.11 -19.40
N TYR A 165 -5.84 24.41 -20.68
CA TYR A 165 -6.68 25.43 -21.31
C TYR A 165 -8.04 24.90 -21.81
N PHE A 166 -8.12 23.63 -22.19
CA PHE A 166 -9.31 23.05 -22.83
C PHE A 166 -10.10 22.16 -21.88
N ASP A 167 -9.43 21.57 -20.90
CA ASP A 167 -9.98 20.55 -20.01
C ASP A 167 -10.15 21.13 -18.61
N PRO A 168 -11.36 21.59 -18.25
CA PRO A 168 -11.63 22.14 -16.92
C PRO A 168 -11.40 21.11 -15.80
N GLY A 169 -11.44 19.81 -16.11
CA GLY A 169 -11.17 18.72 -15.17
C GLY A 169 -9.77 18.76 -14.56
N VAL A 170 -8.79 19.41 -15.19
CA VAL A 170 -7.42 19.51 -14.67
C VAL A 170 -7.36 20.15 -13.28
N GLY A 171 -8.31 21.03 -12.94
CA GLY A 171 -8.41 21.63 -11.61
C GLY A 171 -9.13 20.76 -10.57
N ALA A 172 -9.70 19.61 -10.96
CA ALA A 172 -10.52 18.77 -10.10
C ALA A 172 -9.76 17.58 -9.49
N PHE A 173 -8.51 17.35 -9.85
CA PHE A 173 -7.65 16.33 -9.25
C PHE A 173 -6.23 16.87 -9.06
N SER A 174 -5.41 16.13 -8.31
CA SER A 174 -4.05 16.56 -7.98
C SER A 174 -3.15 16.34 -9.17
N ASN A 175 -2.31 17.33 -9.49
CA ASN A 175 -1.26 17.20 -10.50
C ASN A 175 -0.06 16.36 -10.04
N PHE A 176 -0.02 15.91 -8.78
CA PHE A 176 1.09 15.15 -8.22
C PHE A 176 0.80 13.65 -8.23
N HIS A 177 1.27 12.99 -9.29
CA HIS A 177 1.05 11.57 -9.52
C HIS A 177 2.32 10.76 -9.39
N ASP A 178 2.19 9.42 -9.44
CA ASP A 178 3.33 8.49 -9.50
C ASP A 178 4.30 8.64 -8.32
N PHE A 179 3.82 9.06 -7.15
CA PHE A 179 4.58 8.98 -5.91
C PHE A 179 4.84 7.51 -5.62
N THR A 180 6.03 7.04 -5.98
CA THR A 180 6.35 5.62 -5.99
C THR A 180 7.06 5.26 -4.71
N VAL A 181 6.60 4.19 -4.06
CA VAL A 181 7.30 3.55 -2.95
C VAL A 181 8.03 2.32 -3.48
N SER A 182 9.31 2.23 -3.17
CA SER A 182 10.14 1.07 -3.51
C SER A 182 10.74 0.48 -2.25
N ALA A 183 11.09 -0.81 -2.29
CA ALA A 183 11.83 -1.42 -1.20
C ALA A 183 13.26 -0.87 -1.15
N SER A 184 13.74 -0.43 0.00
CA SER A 184 15.13 0.00 0.18
C SER A 184 16.06 -1.21 0.32
N GLN A 185 15.54 -2.31 0.86
CA GLN A 185 16.20 -3.59 1.04
C GLN A 185 15.32 -4.74 0.55
N HIS A 186 15.81 -5.97 0.60
CA HIS A 186 14.97 -7.13 0.30
C HIS A 186 13.90 -7.30 1.40
N ILE A 187 12.64 -7.39 1.00
CA ILE A 187 11.50 -7.64 1.90
C ILE A 187 10.98 -9.04 1.59
N GLN A 188 11.14 -9.96 2.53
CA GLN A 188 10.66 -11.32 2.34
C GLN A 188 9.12 -11.39 2.40
N ALA A 189 8.55 -12.39 1.75
CA ALA A 189 7.13 -12.71 1.86
C ALA A 189 6.73 -12.87 3.33
N GLY A 190 5.61 -12.26 3.69
CA GLY A 190 5.08 -12.22 5.04
C GLY A 190 5.53 -11.04 5.88
N MET A 191 6.53 -10.28 5.44
CA MET A 191 7.11 -9.19 6.24
C MET A 191 6.25 -7.92 6.20
N GLU A 192 6.14 -7.25 7.35
CA GLU A 192 5.57 -5.91 7.45
C GLU A 192 6.47 -4.90 6.73
N ILE A 193 5.82 -4.00 6.02
CA ILE A 193 6.45 -2.88 5.35
C ILE A 193 6.55 -1.75 6.38
N PHE A 194 7.70 -1.07 6.45
CA PHE A 194 7.92 0.09 7.32
C PHE A 194 8.47 1.25 6.50
N VAL A 195 7.96 2.45 6.78
CA VAL A 195 8.39 3.70 6.16
C VAL A 195 9.14 4.57 7.18
N ASP A 196 9.90 5.53 6.68
CA ASP A 196 10.55 6.56 7.47
C ASP A 196 9.59 7.75 7.69
N TYR A 197 9.14 7.97 8.92
CA TYR A 197 8.34 9.16 9.29
C TYR A 197 9.21 10.40 9.52
N GLY A 198 10.53 10.25 9.64
CA GLY A 198 11.45 11.29 10.10
C GLY A 198 11.66 11.24 11.62
N GLU A 199 12.84 11.65 12.07
CA GLU A 199 13.20 11.66 13.49
C GLU A 199 12.33 12.64 14.29
N ASP A 200 12.02 13.79 13.70
CA ASP A 200 11.23 14.86 14.32
C ASP A 200 9.85 14.36 14.75
N TYR A 201 9.24 13.42 14.00
CA TYR A 201 7.97 12.80 14.40
C TYR A 201 8.05 12.15 15.79
N PHE A 202 9.16 11.47 16.10
CA PHE A 202 9.33 10.79 17.38
C PHE A 202 9.79 11.74 18.49
N VAL A 203 10.56 12.77 18.15
CA VAL A 203 11.03 13.77 19.11
C VAL A 203 9.86 14.67 19.54
N ASP A 204 9.14 15.23 18.58
CA ASP A 204 8.13 16.26 18.83
C ASP A 204 6.84 15.67 19.44
N VAL A 205 6.43 14.48 18.98
CA VAL A 205 5.12 13.89 19.37
C VAL A 205 5.22 13.08 20.66
N LEU A 206 6.34 12.41 20.93
CA LEU A 206 6.37 11.30 21.92
C LEU A 206 7.33 11.51 23.09
N GLU A 207 8.27 12.46 23.04
CA GLU A 207 9.17 12.72 24.17
C GLU A 207 8.48 13.44 25.34
N ASN A 208 7.33 14.08 25.12
CA ASN A 208 6.51 14.63 26.19
C ASN A 208 5.86 13.55 27.09
N ASP A 209 5.77 12.30 26.60
CA ASP A 209 5.07 11.19 27.27
C ASP A 209 6.00 10.16 27.94
N TRP A 210 7.29 10.46 28.13
CA TRP A 210 8.28 9.57 28.77
C TRP A 210 8.52 8.24 28.03
N ILE A 211 8.08 8.13 26.78
CA ILE A 211 8.30 6.94 25.95
C ILE A 211 9.59 7.14 25.16
N HIS A 212 10.64 6.41 25.53
CA HIS A 212 11.90 6.42 24.80
C HIS A 212 11.86 5.44 23.62
N ILE A 213 11.55 5.95 22.43
CA ILE A 213 11.58 5.17 21.20
C ILE A 213 13.01 5.13 20.67
N PRO A 214 13.64 3.94 20.53
CA PRO A 214 14.97 3.87 19.96
C PRO A 214 14.99 4.26 18.49
N MET A 215 15.99 5.04 18.11
CA MET A 215 16.25 5.39 16.71
C MET A 215 17.16 4.35 16.06
N GLU A 216 17.38 4.47 14.75
CA GLU A 216 18.26 3.56 13.99
C GLU A 216 19.63 3.41 14.66
N GLU A 217 20.27 4.53 15.02
CA GLU A 217 21.58 4.50 15.70
C GLU A 217 21.55 3.80 17.07
N ASP A 218 20.43 3.87 17.80
CA ASP A 218 20.31 3.22 19.11
C ASP A 218 20.25 1.70 18.96
N TYR A 219 19.58 1.20 17.91
CA TYR A 219 19.58 -0.22 17.57
C TYR A 219 20.97 -0.68 17.11
N GLU A 220 21.68 0.10 16.28
CA GLU A 220 23.05 -0.21 15.88
C GLU A 220 24.01 -0.29 17.08
N LYS A 221 23.93 0.69 17.99
CA LYS A 221 24.69 0.69 19.26
C LYS A 221 24.30 -0.51 20.13
N GLY A 222 23.00 -0.83 20.19
CA GLY A 222 22.47 -1.99 20.91
C GLY A 222 23.03 -3.31 20.40
N ASP A 223 23.03 -3.51 19.08
CA ASP A 223 23.58 -4.70 18.42
C ASP A 223 25.08 -4.85 18.71
N ASN A 224 25.83 -3.75 18.67
CA ASN A 224 27.25 -3.75 19.02
C ASN A 224 27.50 -4.16 20.48
N ILE A 225 26.70 -3.64 21.42
CA ILE A 225 26.79 -4.00 22.85
C ILE A 225 26.50 -5.49 23.05
N ILE A 226 25.44 -6.01 22.42
CA ILE A 226 25.07 -7.43 22.49
C ILE A 226 26.18 -8.30 21.91
N TRP A 227 26.76 -7.92 20.78
CA TRP A 227 27.86 -8.67 20.17
C TRP A 227 29.09 -8.73 21.08
N MET A 228 29.48 -7.59 21.67
CA MET A 228 30.60 -7.56 22.63
C MET A 228 30.32 -8.42 23.85
N PHE A 229 29.13 -8.28 24.46
CA PHE A 229 28.73 -9.10 25.60
C PHE A 229 28.76 -10.59 25.27
N TRP A 230 28.19 -10.99 24.12
CA TRP A 230 28.16 -12.38 23.64
C TRP A 230 29.56 -12.97 23.52
N LYS A 231 30.52 -12.19 23.01
CA LYS A 231 31.94 -12.59 22.93
C LYS A 231 32.58 -12.71 24.30
N THR A 232 32.34 -11.76 25.21
CA THR A 232 32.90 -11.75 26.56
C THR A 232 32.45 -12.95 27.40
N VAL A 233 31.18 -13.35 27.28
CA VAL A 233 30.64 -14.50 28.03
C VAL A 233 30.78 -15.82 27.26
N HIS A 234 31.48 -15.83 26.12
CA HIS A 234 31.65 -16.99 25.24
C HIS A 234 30.32 -17.68 24.87
N GLY A 235 29.25 -16.91 24.70
CA GLY A 235 27.90 -17.40 24.41
C GLY A 235 27.13 -18.01 25.59
N GLN A 236 27.70 -18.04 26.80
CA GLN A 236 27.09 -18.63 28.00
C GLN A 236 26.27 -17.60 28.80
N VAL A 237 25.11 -17.22 28.25
CA VAL A 237 24.26 -16.14 28.79
C VAL A 237 23.46 -16.52 30.05
N ASP A 238 23.36 -17.81 30.35
CA ASP A 238 22.56 -18.36 31.46
C ASP A 238 23.30 -18.36 32.81
N THR A 239 24.63 -18.19 32.79
CA THR A 239 25.47 -18.17 33.99
C THR A 239 25.18 -16.97 34.89
N ALA A 240 25.38 -17.14 36.21
CA ALA A 240 25.18 -16.05 37.18
C ALA A 240 26.07 -14.83 36.87
N HIS A 241 27.31 -15.07 36.43
CA HIS A 241 28.24 -14.01 36.03
C HIS A 241 27.75 -13.25 34.79
N ALA A 242 27.27 -13.95 33.76
CA ALA A 242 26.72 -13.31 32.56
C ALA A 242 25.48 -12.46 32.89
N LYS A 243 24.57 -12.97 33.71
CA LYS A 243 23.38 -12.22 34.14
C LYS A 243 23.73 -10.97 34.94
N LEU A 244 24.71 -11.05 35.84
CA LEU A 244 25.19 -9.91 36.62
C LEU A 244 25.85 -8.86 35.71
N LEU A 245 26.71 -9.30 34.79
CA LEU A 245 27.36 -8.41 33.81
C LEU A 245 26.31 -7.73 32.91
N TRP A 246 25.31 -8.46 32.44
CA TRP A 246 24.23 -7.88 31.63
C TRP A 246 23.43 -6.84 32.40
N THR A 247 23.11 -7.13 33.66
CA THR A 247 22.44 -6.18 34.56
C THR A 247 23.26 -4.89 34.69
N PHE A 248 24.58 -4.99 34.86
CA PHE A 248 25.46 -3.83 34.92
C PHE A 248 25.51 -3.05 33.60
N ILE A 249 25.60 -3.74 32.46
CA ILE A 249 25.55 -3.09 31.12
C ILE A 249 24.25 -2.31 30.95
N ARG A 250 23.10 -2.90 31.30
CA ARG A 250 21.81 -2.22 31.24
C ARG A 250 21.74 -1.02 32.19
N GLN A 251 22.32 -1.10 33.39
CA GLN A 251 22.40 0.03 34.31
C GLN A 251 23.21 1.19 33.73
N LEU A 252 24.32 0.92 33.05
CA LEU A 252 25.08 1.94 32.33
C LEU A 252 24.29 2.53 31.15
N ALA A 253 23.59 1.68 30.40
CA ALA A 253 22.73 2.11 29.30
C ALA A 253 21.54 2.96 29.76
N ALA A 254 21.11 2.86 31.02
CA ALA A 254 19.97 3.61 31.56
C ALA A 254 20.16 5.14 31.57
N HIS A 255 21.38 5.64 31.38
CA HIS A 255 21.64 7.07 31.13
C HIS A 255 21.14 7.54 29.75
N ASN A 256 20.88 6.61 28.82
CA ASN A 256 20.22 6.86 27.55
C ASN A 256 18.99 5.93 27.46
N GLY A 257 17.81 6.48 27.72
CA GLY A 257 16.56 5.72 27.72
C GLY A 257 16.26 5.01 26.39
N ARG A 258 16.63 5.62 25.26
CA ARG A 258 16.42 5.04 23.91
C ARG A 258 17.31 3.82 23.70
N LEU A 259 18.60 3.93 24.02
CA LEU A 259 19.52 2.79 23.98
C LEU A 259 19.08 1.67 24.93
N LEU A 260 18.64 2.00 26.14
CA LEU A 260 18.13 1.00 27.09
C LEU A 260 16.91 0.25 26.54
N ALA A 261 16.03 0.95 25.82
CA ALA A 261 14.85 0.38 25.18
C ALA A 261 15.19 -0.48 23.95
N ALA A 262 16.29 -0.21 23.23
CA ALA A 262 16.80 -1.07 22.17
C ALA A 262 17.37 -2.41 22.69
N LEU A 263 17.88 -2.44 23.93
CA LEU A 263 18.49 -3.63 24.51
C LEU A 263 17.44 -4.61 25.07
N PRO A 264 17.62 -5.94 24.92
CA PRO A 264 16.73 -6.93 25.53
C PRO A 264 16.78 -6.89 27.05
N SER A 265 15.62 -7.00 27.69
CA SER A 265 15.51 -7.02 29.15
C SER A 265 16.05 -8.32 29.74
N ASP A 266 15.76 -9.46 29.11
CA ASP A 266 16.26 -10.78 29.52
C ASP A 266 17.54 -11.14 28.73
N PRO A 267 18.68 -11.42 29.39
CA PRO A 267 19.89 -11.89 28.71
C PRO A 267 19.69 -13.20 27.93
N ASN A 268 18.66 -13.99 28.21
CA ASN A 268 18.34 -15.20 27.45
C ASN A 268 17.86 -14.89 26.02
N ASP A 269 17.47 -13.65 25.71
CA ASP A 269 17.10 -13.23 24.36
C ASP A 269 18.30 -12.84 23.49
N ILE A 270 19.50 -12.70 24.09
CA ILE A 270 20.73 -12.30 23.39
C ILE A 270 21.11 -13.26 22.24
N PRO A 271 21.05 -14.61 22.37
CA PRO A 271 21.29 -15.50 21.22
C PRO A 271 20.36 -15.19 20.03
N LYS A 272 19.10 -14.82 20.31
CA LYS A 272 18.13 -14.45 19.28
C LYS A 272 18.44 -13.07 18.70
N ALA A 273 18.80 -12.10 19.54
CA ALA A 273 19.25 -10.78 19.10
C ALA A 273 20.49 -10.86 18.20
N ILE A 274 21.48 -11.70 18.52
CA ILE A 274 22.67 -11.92 17.67
C ILE A 274 22.29 -12.40 16.26
N LYS A 275 21.23 -13.20 16.13
CA LYS A 275 20.78 -13.74 14.85
C LYS A 275 19.92 -12.75 14.06
N LEU A 276 19.07 -11.98 14.74
CA LEU A 276 18.02 -11.17 14.11
C LEU A 276 18.30 -9.67 14.10
N GLY A 277 19.17 -9.18 15.00
CA GLY A 277 19.24 -7.78 15.39
C GLY A 277 18.24 -7.43 16.51
N THR A 278 18.55 -6.39 17.27
CA THR A 278 17.70 -5.85 18.34
C THR A 278 16.39 -5.28 17.83
N ALA A 279 16.41 -4.60 16.68
CA ALA A 279 15.21 -4.04 16.07
C ALA A 279 14.19 -5.11 15.65
N MET A 280 14.63 -6.24 15.08
CA MET A 280 13.72 -7.35 14.77
C MET A 280 13.23 -8.08 16.03
N LEU A 281 14.02 -8.04 17.11
CA LEU A 281 13.64 -8.65 18.37
C LEU A 281 12.58 -7.84 19.12
N SER A 282 12.62 -6.50 19.05
CA SER A 282 11.69 -5.60 19.77
C SER A 282 10.24 -5.76 19.30
N VAL A 283 10.02 -6.23 18.07
CA VAL A 283 8.69 -6.42 17.47
C VAL A 283 8.47 -7.88 17.05
N PRO A 284 7.91 -8.72 17.94
CA PRO A 284 7.65 -10.10 17.58
C PRO A 284 6.59 -10.17 16.47
N ASN A 285 6.82 -11.03 15.47
CA ASN A 285 5.94 -11.27 14.33
C ASN A 285 5.93 -10.21 13.22
N VAL A 286 7.01 -9.46 13.05
CA VAL A 286 7.25 -8.66 11.82
C VAL A 286 7.05 -9.47 10.55
N VAL A 287 7.31 -10.78 10.59
CA VAL A 287 7.04 -11.72 9.50
C VAL A 287 5.89 -12.64 9.89
N ARG A 288 4.82 -12.62 9.10
CA ARG A 288 3.62 -13.46 9.23
C ARG A 288 3.59 -14.51 8.12
N THR A 289 3.01 -15.69 8.38
CA THR A 289 2.85 -16.68 7.30
C THR A 289 1.77 -16.24 6.32
N SER A 290 1.85 -16.71 5.08
CA SER A 290 0.84 -16.41 4.05
C SER A 290 -0.56 -16.86 4.49
N GLU A 291 -0.69 -18.02 5.15
CA GLU A 291 -1.98 -18.51 5.65
C GLU A 291 -2.56 -17.58 6.73
N TRP A 292 -1.70 -17.01 7.58
CA TRP A 292 -2.13 -16.04 8.58
C TRP A 292 -2.64 -14.76 7.92
N LEU A 293 -1.93 -14.25 6.89
CA LEU A 293 -2.34 -13.06 6.14
C LEU A 293 -3.63 -13.29 5.34
N GLU A 294 -3.78 -14.44 4.69
CA GLU A 294 -5.02 -14.81 3.98
C GLU A 294 -6.23 -14.88 4.93
N LYS A 295 -6.01 -15.35 6.17
CA LYS A 295 -7.07 -15.49 7.17
C LYS A 295 -7.43 -14.20 7.90
N ASN A 296 -6.42 -13.39 8.27
CA ASN A 296 -6.59 -12.23 9.16
C ASN A 296 -6.45 -10.88 8.44
N GLY A 297 -5.78 -10.87 7.29
CA GLY A 297 -5.55 -9.68 6.49
C GLY A 297 -6.68 -9.37 5.51
N GLN A 298 -6.61 -8.18 4.93
CA GLN A 298 -7.48 -7.70 3.86
C GLN A 298 -6.62 -7.33 2.66
N CYS A 299 -7.02 -7.79 1.47
CA CYS A 299 -6.25 -7.57 0.26
C CYS A 299 -6.23 -6.10 -0.15
N LEU A 300 -5.05 -5.58 -0.52
CA LEU A 300 -4.82 -4.18 -0.88
C LEU A 300 -4.47 -3.94 -2.36
N ASP A 301 -4.21 -4.99 -3.13
CA ASP A 301 -3.70 -4.86 -4.51
C ASP A 301 -4.69 -5.32 -5.58
N ASN A 302 -5.99 -5.34 -5.26
CA ASN A 302 -7.08 -5.65 -6.20
C ASN A 302 -7.24 -4.58 -7.28
N ILE A 303 -6.72 -3.37 -7.07
CA ILE A 303 -6.79 -2.25 -7.99
C ILE A 303 -5.41 -1.61 -8.18
N ARG A 304 -5.22 -0.97 -9.34
CA ARG A 304 -4.02 -0.21 -9.70
C ARG A 304 -4.41 1.12 -10.35
N PRO A 305 -3.57 2.16 -10.26
CA PRO A 305 -3.84 3.40 -10.96
C PRO A 305 -3.62 3.22 -12.47
N GLY A 306 -4.33 4.01 -13.26
CA GLY A 306 -4.20 4.08 -14.71
C GLY A 306 -4.83 5.35 -15.29
N GLN A 307 -4.65 5.58 -16.60
CA GLN A 307 -5.32 6.66 -17.30
C GLN A 307 -6.82 6.37 -17.37
N SER A 308 -7.67 7.31 -16.94
CA SER A 308 -9.12 7.16 -17.02
C SER A 308 -9.61 7.23 -18.46
N THR A 309 -10.66 6.47 -18.78
CA THR A 309 -11.40 6.60 -20.04
C THR A 309 -12.56 7.58 -19.93
N LEU A 310 -12.86 8.07 -18.72
CA LEU A 310 -13.87 9.10 -18.51
C LEU A 310 -13.29 10.47 -18.89
N GLU A 311 -14.09 11.26 -19.61
CA GLU A 311 -13.73 12.63 -19.95
C GLU A 311 -13.47 13.45 -18.67
N GLN A 312 -12.47 14.33 -18.71
CA GLN A 312 -12.13 15.24 -17.61
C GLN A 312 -11.65 14.58 -16.30
N ALA A 313 -11.63 13.25 -16.18
CA ALA A 313 -11.29 12.56 -14.93
C ALA A 313 -9.78 12.40 -14.68
N GLY A 314 -8.95 12.54 -15.73
CA GLY A 314 -7.51 12.32 -15.63
C GLY A 314 -7.19 10.85 -15.38
N ARG A 315 -6.96 10.45 -14.13
CA ARG A 315 -6.60 9.07 -13.74
C ARG A 315 -7.78 8.32 -13.12
N GLY A 316 -7.66 7.00 -13.07
CA GLY A 316 -8.67 6.08 -12.54
C GLY A 316 -8.06 4.87 -11.86
N ALA A 317 -8.87 4.17 -11.06
CA ALA A 317 -8.54 2.87 -10.48
C ALA A 317 -9.05 1.74 -11.39
N PHE A 318 -8.20 0.75 -11.63
CA PHE A 318 -8.48 -0.38 -12.51
C PHE A 318 -8.22 -1.69 -11.79
N ALA A 319 -9.12 -2.66 -11.92
CA ALA A 319 -8.94 -3.98 -11.32
C ALA A 319 -7.66 -4.65 -11.87
N THR A 320 -6.89 -5.29 -10.98
CA THR A 320 -5.71 -6.10 -11.31
C THR A 320 -6.06 -7.57 -11.53
N ARG A 321 -7.28 -7.95 -11.11
CA ARG A 321 -7.83 -9.31 -11.14
C ARG A 321 -9.34 -9.24 -11.39
N SER A 322 -9.95 -10.39 -11.64
CA SER A 322 -11.41 -10.47 -11.77
C SER A 322 -12.06 -10.22 -10.40
N LEU A 323 -13.05 -9.35 -10.36
CA LEU A 323 -13.86 -9.04 -9.18
C LEU A 323 -15.33 -9.27 -9.54
N ARG A 324 -16.04 -10.04 -8.72
CA ARG A 324 -17.46 -10.32 -8.84
C ARG A 324 -18.27 -9.32 -8.04
N MET A 325 -19.56 -9.22 -8.35
CA MET A 325 -20.48 -8.42 -7.55
C MET A 325 -20.47 -8.92 -6.09
N GLY A 326 -20.26 -8.01 -5.15
CA GLY A 326 -20.16 -8.32 -3.72
C GLY A 326 -18.74 -8.58 -3.22
N ASP A 327 -17.76 -8.70 -4.12
CA ASP A 327 -16.36 -8.78 -3.72
C ASP A 327 -15.88 -7.45 -3.11
N VAL A 328 -14.94 -7.55 -2.18
CA VAL A 328 -14.29 -6.36 -1.60
C VAL A 328 -13.25 -5.86 -2.58
N ILE A 329 -13.45 -4.64 -3.10
CA ILE A 329 -12.49 -3.99 -4.01
C ILE A 329 -11.26 -3.57 -3.22
N ALA A 330 -11.40 -2.71 -2.23
CA ALA A 330 -10.30 -2.30 -1.35
C ALA A 330 -10.87 -1.97 0.04
N PRO A 331 -10.20 -2.36 1.13
CA PRO A 331 -10.50 -1.79 2.43
C PRO A 331 -10.03 -0.34 2.46
N ALA A 332 -10.83 0.54 3.06
CA ALA A 332 -10.53 1.96 3.18
C ALA A 332 -10.88 2.45 4.59
N PRO A 333 -9.93 2.39 5.53
CA PRO A 333 -9.98 3.21 6.73
C PRO A 333 -10.29 4.68 6.42
N LEU A 334 -10.92 5.38 7.36
CA LEU A 334 -11.40 6.76 7.16
C LEU A 334 -10.79 7.69 8.21
N LEU A 335 -10.20 8.80 7.76
CA LEU A 335 -9.92 9.95 8.62
C LEU A 335 -11.16 10.83 8.70
N HIS A 336 -11.49 11.25 9.91
CA HIS A 336 -12.64 12.12 10.20
C HIS A 336 -12.16 13.57 10.21
N ILE A 337 -12.45 14.30 9.13
CA ILE A 337 -11.95 15.67 8.93
C ILE A 337 -13.13 16.64 9.09
N ARG A 338 -12.93 17.80 9.73
CA ARG A 338 -13.98 18.81 9.77
C ARG A 338 -14.06 19.49 8.41
N ARG A 339 -15.27 19.78 7.94
CA ARG A 339 -15.46 20.47 6.67
C ARG A 339 -14.74 21.82 6.63
N ASP A 340 -14.66 22.52 7.75
CA ASP A 340 -13.97 23.81 7.84
C ASP A 340 -12.45 23.70 7.59
N ASP A 341 -11.84 22.55 7.88
CA ASP A 341 -10.41 22.28 7.65
C ASP A 341 -10.11 22.14 6.14
N SER A 342 -11.15 21.90 5.34
CA SER A 342 -11.09 21.88 3.88
C SER A 342 -11.33 23.25 3.24
N VAL A 343 -11.34 24.34 4.01
CA VAL A 343 -11.55 25.70 3.51
C VAL A 343 -10.29 26.54 3.66
N ILE A 344 -9.82 27.10 2.54
CA ILE A 344 -8.77 28.12 2.50
C ILE A 344 -9.40 29.47 2.81
N LYS A 345 -8.82 30.21 3.77
CA LYS A 345 -9.24 31.56 4.13
C LYS A 345 -8.12 32.54 3.81
N TYR A 346 -8.32 33.42 2.83
CA TYR A 346 -7.36 34.48 2.51
C TYR A 346 -7.97 35.87 2.74
N ALA A 347 -7.12 36.80 3.17
CA ALA A 347 -7.47 38.19 3.44
C ALA A 347 -6.78 39.08 2.42
N GLU A 348 -7.53 39.97 1.78
CA GLU A 348 -7.01 40.99 0.88
C GLU A 348 -7.25 42.37 1.51
N GLU A 349 -6.16 43.10 1.76
CA GLU A 349 -6.21 44.49 2.22
C GLU A 349 -6.22 45.44 1.03
N PHE A 350 -7.24 46.29 0.97
CA PHE A 350 -7.41 47.29 -0.07
C PHE A 350 -6.76 48.62 0.33
N PRO A 351 -6.40 49.48 -0.65
CA PRO A 351 -5.77 50.77 -0.38
C PRO A 351 -6.56 51.72 0.54
N ASP A 352 -7.87 51.51 0.69
CA ASP A 352 -8.74 52.27 1.59
C ASP A 352 -8.73 51.75 3.05
N GLY A 353 -7.93 50.73 3.33
CA GLY A 353 -7.81 50.09 4.64
C GLY A 353 -8.89 49.04 4.92
N THR A 354 -9.75 48.70 3.96
CA THR A 354 -10.70 47.59 4.11
C THR A 354 -10.03 46.25 3.89
N THR A 355 -10.44 45.24 4.66
CA THR A 355 -9.99 43.85 4.49
C THR A 355 -11.16 42.98 4.07
N ASN A 356 -11.08 42.36 2.89
CA ASN A 356 -12.05 41.35 2.48
C ASN A 356 -11.51 39.95 2.74
N PHE A 357 -12.38 39.08 3.25
CA PHE A 357 -12.08 37.67 3.44
C PHE A 357 -12.73 36.85 2.33
N PHE A 358 -11.93 35.99 1.73
CA PHE A 358 -12.37 35.08 0.69
C PHE A 358 -12.19 33.64 1.16
N TYR A 359 -13.12 32.80 0.75
CA TYR A 359 -13.21 31.40 1.15
C TYR A 359 -13.17 30.53 -0.10
N MET A 360 -12.20 29.63 -0.15
CA MET A 360 -12.05 28.66 -1.24
C MET A 360 -12.02 27.25 -0.68
N ASN A 361 -12.44 26.27 -1.48
CA ASN A 361 -12.39 24.87 -1.10
C ASN A 361 -11.01 24.27 -1.44
N GLN A 362 -10.45 23.50 -0.52
CA GLN A 362 -9.27 22.66 -0.76
C GLN A 362 -9.61 21.57 -1.78
N LEU A 363 -8.63 21.20 -2.59
CA LEU A 363 -8.74 20.06 -3.51
C LEU A 363 -9.04 18.74 -2.78
N LEU A 364 -8.65 18.65 -1.50
CA LEU A 364 -8.99 17.56 -0.59
C LEU A 364 -10.46 17.13 -0.66
N LEU A 365 -11.39 18.08 -0.82
CA LEU A 365 -12.82 17.79 -0.88
C LEU A 365 -13.20 16.79 -1.97
N ASN A 366 -12.47 16.77 -3.09
CA ASN A 366 -12.74 15.84 -4.19
C ASN A 366 -12.34 14.39 -3.88
N TYR A 367 -11.66 14.17 -2.77
CA TYR A 367 -11.21 12.85 -2.32
C TYR A 367 -11.94 12.37 -1.06
N CYS A 368 -12.91 13.14 -0.54
CA CYS A 368 -13.63 12.81 0.68
C CYS A 368 -15.06 12.34 0.37
N PHE A 369 -15.57 11.41 1.18
CA PHE A 369 -16.98 11.09 1.23
C PHE A 369 -17.69 12.02 2.23
N SER A 370 -18.80 12.63 1.83
CA SER A 370 -19.61 13.44 2.75
C SER A 370 -20.96 13.78 2.14
N HIS A 371 -21.92 14.13 3.00
CA HIS A 371 -23.15 14.79 2.58
C HIS A 371 -22.91 16.32 2.51
N PRO A 372 -23.49 17.07 1.54
CA PRO A 372 -23.25 18.52 1.39
C PRO A 372 -23.58 19.36 2.64
N ARG A 373 -24.51 18.88 3.47
CA ARG A 373 -24.92 19.51 4.75
C ARG A 373 -24.18 18.97 5.99
N SER A 374 -23.28 18.00 5.82
CA SER A 374 -22.51 17.44 6.94
C SER A 374 -21.33 18.35 7.26
N SER A 375 -21.07 18.59 8.54
CA SER A 375 -19.83 19.22 9.00
C SER A 375 -18.63 18.26 8.99
N LEU A 376 -18.86 16.98 8.72
CA LEU A 376 -17.87 15.92 8.73
C LEU A 376 -17.56 15.43 7.31
N LEU A 377 -16.27 15.34 6.99
CA LEU A 377 -15.71 14.71 5.81
C LEU A 377 -15.06 13.38 6.21
N LEU A 378 -15.23 12.35 5.39
CA LEU A 378 -14.60 11.05 5.57
C LEU A 378 -13.55 10.89 4.47
N TYR A 379 -12.28 11.04 4.83
CA TYR A 379 -11.17 10.87 3.90
C TYR A 379 -10.69 9.42 3.92
N PRO A 380 -10.91 8.64 2.85
CA PRO A 380 -10.41 7.29 2.76
C PRO A 380 -8.90 7.28 2.52
N TYR A 381 -8.20 6.41 3.25
CA TYR A 381 -6.78 6.18 3.07
C TYR A 381 -6.50 4.68 2.89
N SER A 382 -6.03 4.32 1.69
CA SER A 382 -5.62 2.98 1.30
C SER A 382 -4.99 3.06 -0.10
N PRO A 383 -4.06 2.17 -0.49
CA PRO A 383 -3.43 2.20 -1.80
C PRO A 383 -4.47 2.34 -2.92
N VAL A 384 -4.24 3.31 -3.79
CA VAL A 384 -5.02 3.51 -5.03
C VAL A 384 -6.49 3.94 -4.84
N VAL A 385 -7.06 3.92 -3.63
CA VAL A 385 -8.49 4.22 -3.41
C VAL A 385 -8.87 5.63 -3.88
N ASN A 386 -7.98 6.61 -3.72
CA ASN A 386 -8.20 8.00 -4.15
C ASN A 386 -8.10 8.19 -5.68
N TYR A 387 -7.87 7.12 -6.46
CA TYR A 387 -8.05 7.12 -7.91
C TYR A 387 -9.42 6.57 -8.35
N ILE A 388 -10.28 6.12 -7.43
CA ILE A 388 -11.62 5.64 -7.80
C ILE A 388 -12.47 6.85 -8.20
N ASN A 389 -12.90 6.88 -9.46
CA ASN A 389 -13.76 7.94 -9.98
C ASN A 389 -15.20 7.77 -9.47
N HIS A 390 -15.87 8.90 -9.24
CA HIS A 390 -17.25 8.94 -8.78
C HIS A 390 -18.22 9.08 -9.97
N ASP A 391 -19.26 8.25 -10.01
CA ASP A 391 -20.39 8.39 -10.92
C ASP A 391 -21.69 8.37 -10.11
N GLY A 392 -22.46 9.46 -10.18
CA GLY A 392 -23.72 9.61 -9.44
C GLY A 392 -24.93 8.91 -10.08
N LYS A 393 -24.78 8.36 -11.29
CA LYS A 393 -25.86 7.75 -12.08
C LYS A 393 -25.65 6.25 -12.27
N GLU A 394 -24.46 5.86 -12.72
CA GLU A 394 -24.16 4.46 -13.09
C GLU A 394 -22.87 3.96 -12.42
N PRO A 395 -22.77 3.97 -11.07
CA PRO A 395 -21.60 3.45 -10.40
C PRO A 395 -21.50 1.93 -10.55
N ASN A 396 -20.30 1.43 -10.82
CA ASN A 396 -19.99 -0.01 -10.85
C ASN A 396 -19.40 -0.53 -9.52
N ALA A 397 -19.26 0.35 -8.53
CA ALA A 397 -18.76 0.07 -7.19
C ALA A 397 -19.51 0.92 -6.17
N PHE A 398 -19.62 0.46 -4.93
CA PHE A 398 -20.24 1.21 -3.84
C PHE A 398 -19.45 1.05 -2.55
N ILE A 399 -19.60 2.02 -1.67
CA ILE A 399 -18.97 2.02 -0.34
C ILE A 399 -19.91 1.32 0.63
N ARG A 400 -19.34 0.49 1.51
CA ARG A 400 -20.07 -0.23 2.54
C ARG A 400 -19.26 -0.26 3.83
N TRP A 401 -19.92 -0.06 4.96
CA TRP A 401 -19.30 -0.28 6.28
C TRP A 401 -18.80 -1.71 6.41
N SER A 402 -17.57 -1.86 6.90
CA SER A 402 -16.91 -3.16 7.00
C SER A 402 -17.57 -4.03 8.06
N GLY A 403 -17.79 -5.31 7.76
CA GLY A 403 -18.23 -6.30 8.76
C GLY A 403 -17.06 -7.05 9.42
N ARG A 404 -15.82 -6.57 9.26
CA ARG A 404 -14.61 -7.25 9.72
C ARG A 404 -14.28 -6.87 11.18
N LYS A 405 -13.45 -7.71 11.83
CA LYS A 405 -13.00 -7.56 13.23
C LYS A 405 -12.53 -6.15 13.62
N TYR A 406 -11.91 -5.42 12.69
CA TYR A 406 -11.33 -4.10 12.94
C TYR A 406 -12.33 -2.94 12.77
N HIS A 407 -13.55 -3.21 12.31
CA HIS A 407 -14.59 -2.21 12.26
C HIS A 407 -15.11 -1.93 13.67
N LYS A 408 -15.15 -0.65 14.05
CA LYS A 408 -15.71 -0.14 15.28
C LYS A 408 -17.19 0.16 15.07
N SER A 409 -18.01 -0.89 14.98
CA SER A 409 -19.46 -0.73 14.75
C SER A 409 -20.14 0.07 15.85
N GLU A 410 -19.60 0.02 17.06
CA GLU A 410 -20.06 0.79 18.21
C GLU A 410 -19.94 2.31 18.04
N TRP A 411 -19.26 2.81 17.00
CA TRP A 411 -19.20 4.23 16.67
C TRP A 411 -20.36 4.70 15.78
N LEU A 412 -21.14 3.76 15.24
CA LEU A 412 -22.30 4.05 14.38
C LEU A 412 -23.62 4.06 15.14
N ASP A 413 -23.61 3.57 16.39
CA ASP A 413 -24.72 3.61 17.34
C ASP A 413 -24.68 4.91 18.17
#